data_AF-A0A3C1H512-F1
#
_entry.id   AF-A0A3C1H512-F1
#
_cell.length_a   1.000
_cell.length_b   1.000
_cell.length_c   1.000
_cell.angle_alpha   90.00
_cell.angle_beta   90.00
_cell.angle_gamma   90.00
#
_symmetry.space_group_name_H-M   'P 1'
#
loop_
_entity.id
_entity.type
_entity.pdbx_description
1 polymer ?
#
loop_
_entity_poly.entity_id
_entity_poly.type
_entity_poly.pdbx_seq_one_letter_code
_entity_poly.pdbx_strand_id
1 'polypeptide(L)'
;MKEKQTKSKGYLILHTVLCVLGALILFGCMSMTFLLRHYTKSTALTDSLRAARLSDADVPLSSKTLSEYIRTNFVDDENVLPEDVAQAVDSLKLPEFFADKLEQHFDLLRGKSDTPVQIESSEITALLDNAADQLRESCMLIISDSDKQTIESETKPVLGFINGLSRFFGSSKAGRALQRLGVSFWGYILESILLLALLWRWIIVRRNAGRDAEGAIRGLGFVKLIPSVILLLLTAIGGIGAVLRDDTVVGLSAVTKIIRIPLWYIAVTGAAFALFLIELAAFLRHRRENPKPARAAAKPKKAAAPAAPAVPKVSCVSCGKELDAGMKFCKYCGAKQGPDMKPCISCGAEIEAKTKFCKFCGAKQETPAAPEIRADEIAEAVTETIQSDAAETDTPAAEQDK
;
A
#
# COMPACT_ATOMS: atom_id res chain seq x y z
N MET A 1 26.63 10.11 16.84
CA MET A 1 25.33 10.10 16.11
C MET A 1 25.61 9.70 14.67
N LYS A 2 25.07 8.58 14.17
CA LYS A 2 25.26 8.20 12.76
C LYS A 2 24.42 9.10 11.87
N GLU A 3 25.08 9.87 11.01
CA GLU A 3 24.46 10.71 9.99
C GLU A 3 23.59 9.84 9.08
N LYS A 4 22.29 10.16 9.00
CA LYS A 4 21.31 9.37 8.26
C LYS A 4 21.51 9.67 6.77
N GLN A 5 22.37 8.90 6.09
CA GLN A 5 22.57 9.01 4.64
C GLN A 5 21.20 8.94 3.92
N THR A 6 20.77 10.08 3.39
CA THR A 6 19.54 10.17 2.60
C THR A 6 19.76 9.51 1.25
N LYS A 7 19.02 8.44 0.96
CA LYS A 7 19.06 7.75 -0.34
C LYS A 7 18.58 8.69 -1.46
N SER A 8 19.07 8.47 -2.69
CA SER A 8 18.74 9.32 -3.85
C SER A 8 17.25 9.26 -4.23
N LYS A 9 16.74 10.33 -4.87
CA LYS A 9 15.34 10.40 -5.33
C LYS A 9 14.97 9.25 -6.28
N GLY A 10 15.86 8.92 -7.23
CA GLY A 10 15.65 7.81 -8.17
C GLY A 10 15.57 6.45 -7.48
N TYR A 11 16.43 6.20 -6.48
CA TYR A 11 16.37 4.99 -5.65
C TYR A 11 15.01 4.84 -4.94
N LEU A 12 14.50 5.94 -4.39
CA LEU A 12 13.25 5.93 -3.64
C LEU A 12 12.03 5.65 -4.54
N ILE A 13 11.99 6.25 -5.73
CA ILE A 13 10.93 6.03 -6.71
C ILE A 13 10.95 4.58 -7.21
N LEU A 14 12.12 4.11 -7.67
CA LEU A 14 12.28 2.75 -8.18
C LEU A 14 11.88 1.70 -7.14
N HIS A 15 12.37 1.82 -5.90
CA HIS A 15 12.02 0.87 -4.86
C HIS A 15 10.54 0.91 -4.48
N THR A 16 9.91 2.08 -4.52
CA THR A 16 8.46 2.20 -4.27
C THR A 16 7.68 1.46 -5.35
N VAL A 17 8.02 1.66 -6.62
CA VAL A 17 7.40 0.96 -7.76
C VAL A 17 7.58 -0.55 -7.64
N LEU A 18 8.80 -1.02 -7.34
CA LEU A 18 9.08 -2.45 -7.17
C LEU A 18 8.29 -3.07 -6.00
N CYS A 19 8.13 -2.35 -4.88
CA CYS A 19 7.33 -2.85 -3.75
C CYS A 19 5.85 -2.95 -4.11
N VAL A 20 5.31 -1.99 -4.87
CA VAL A 20 3.92 -2.03 -5.33
C VAL A 20 3.69 -3.16 -6.32
N LEU A 21 4.55 -3.28 -7.34
CA LEU A 21 4.48 -4.38 -8.32
C LEU A 21 4.60 -5.74 -7.64
N GLY A 22 5.55 -5.90 -6.72
CA GLY A 22 5.71 -7.13 -5.94
C GLY A 22 4.48 -7.46 -5.09
N ALA A 23 3.86 -6.47 -4.45
CA ALA A 23 2.63 -6.67 -3.68
C ALA A 23 1.45 -7.09 -4.57
N LEU A 24 1.32 -6.51 -5.77
CA LEU A 24 0.28 -6.90 -6.74
C LEU A 24 0.44 -8.33 -7.23
N ILE A 25 1.68 -8.72 -7.56
CA ILE A 25 1.98 -10.10 -7.99
C ILE A 25 1.66 -11.08 -6.85
N LEU A 26 2.11 -10.80 -5.63
CA LEU A 26 1.83 -11.66 -4.47
C LEU A 26 0.34 -11.78 -4.18
N PHE A 27 -0.42 -10.69 -4.30
CA PHE A 27 -1.86 -10.73 -4.11
C PHE A 27 -2.57 -11.64 -5.13
N GLY A 28 -2.15 -11.55 -6.40
CA GLY A 28 -2.62 -12.46 -7.45
C GLY A 28 -2.29 -13.92 -7.15
N CYS A 29 -1.05 -14.20 -6.73
CA CYS A 29 -0.63 -15.55 -6.30
C CYS A 29 -1.48 -16.06 -5.13
N MET A 30 -1.66 -15.25 -4.08
CA MET A 30 -2.46 -15.62 -2.90
C MET A 30 -3.91 -15.96 -3.26
N SER A 31 -4.53 -15.17 -4.14
CA SER A 31 -5.90 -15.42 -4.60
C SER A 31 -5.99 -16.74 -5.37
N MET A 32 -5.02 -16.99 -6.26
CA MET A 32 -4.97 -18.23 -7.04
C MET A 32 -4.67 -19.45 -6.18
N THR A 33 -3.79 -19.34 -5.18
CA THR A 33 -3.49 -20.39 -4.21
C THR A 33 -4.69 -20.72 -3.34
N PHE A 34 -5.40 -19.71 -2.82
CA PHE A 34 -6.63 -19.92 -2.05
C PHE A 34 -7.68 -20.67 -2.88
N LEU A 35 -7.84 -20.26 -4.13
CA LEU A 35 -8.77 -20.88 -5.06
C LEU A 35 -8.40 -22.35 -5.35
N LEU A 36 -7.17 -22.59 -5.80
CA LEU A 36 -6.73 -23.92 -6.17
C LEU A 36 -6.77 -24.88 -4.97
N ARG A 37 -6.51 -24.36 -3.77
CA ARG A 37 -6.72 -25.09 -2.51
C ARG A 37 -8.19 -25.41 -2.23
N HIS A 38 -9.11 -24.48 -2.52
CA HIS A 38 -10.55 -24.74 -2.38
C HIS A 38 -10.99 -25.86 -3.32
N TYR A 39 -10.61 -25.79 -4.60
CA TYR A 39 -10.96 -26.83 -5.58
C TYR A 39 -10.34 -28.18 -5.30
N THR A 40 -9.06 -28.23 -4.97
CA THR A 40 -8.40 -29.50 -4.64
C THR A 40 -9.02 -30.15 -3.40
N LYS A 41 -9.78 -29.44 -2.57
CA LYS A 41 -10.48 -30.03 -1.42
C LYS A 41 -11.96 -30.31 -1.67
N SER A 42 -12.54 -29.67 -2.68
CA SER A 42 -13.95 -29.82 -3.02
C SER A 42 -14.12 -30.87 -4.12
N THR A 43 -15.19 -31.67 -4.03
CA THR A 43 -15.62 -32.55 -5.13
C THR A 43 -16.55 -31.82 -6.10
N ALA A 44 -16.97 -30.59 -5.79
CA ALA A 44 -17.98 -29.87 -6.56
C ALA A 44 -17.64 -29.77 -8.05
N LEU A 45 -16.37 -29.59 -8.41
CA LEU A 45 -15.96 -29.48 -9.81
C LEU A 45 -16.04 -30.82 -10.54
N THR A 46 -15.60 -31.91 -9.91
CA THR A 46 -15.66 -33.26 -10.49
C THR A 46 -17.10 -33.77 -10.55
N ASP A 47 -17.90 -33.52 -9.51
CA ASP A 47 -19.31 -33.90 -9.44
C ASP A 47 -20.13 -33.11 -10.49
N SER A 48 -19.81 -31.83 -10.66
CA SER A 48 -20.43 -31.00 -11.68
C SER A 48 -20.04 -31.41 -13.11
N LEU A 49 -18.83 -31.92 -13.33
CA LEU A 49 -18.44 -32.48 -14.62
C LEU A 49 -19.20 -33.78 -14.88
N ARG A 50 -19.30 -34.67 -13.89
CA ARG A 50 -20.04 -35.94 -14.02
C ARG A 50 -21.54 -35.74 -14.20
N ALA A 51 -22.10 -34.64 -13.72
CA ALA A 51 -23.49 -34.27 -13.94
C ALA A 51 -23.73 -33.54 -15.27
N ALA A 52 -22.67 -33.13 -15.99
CA ALA A 52 -22.79 -32.47 -17.27
C ALA A 52 -23.13 -33.49 -18.36
N ARG A 53 -23.91 -33.05 -19.36
CA ARG A 53 -24.27 -33.86 -20.52
C ARG A 53 -23.64 -33.26 -21.77
N LEU A 54 -23.09 -34.10 -22.62
CA LEU A 54 -22.46 -33.66 -23.86
C LEU A 54 -23.53 -33.36 -24.92
N SER A 55 -24.65 -34.07 -24.88
CA SER A 55 -25.82 -33.84 -25.74
C SER A 55 -26.39 -32.43 -25.62
N ASP A 56 -26.33 -31.84 -24.43
CA ASP A 56 -26.77 -30.47 -24.13
C ASP A 56 -25.72 -29.41 -24.53
N ALA A 57 -24.60 -29.81 -25.15
CA ALA A 57 -23.51 -28.93 -25.56
C ALA A 57 -23.95 -27.90 -26.62
N ASP A 58 -23.98 -26.59 -26.36
CA ASP A 58 -24.30 -25.61 -27.42
C ASP A 58 -23.21 -25.58 -28.51
N VAL A 59 -23.62 -25.68 -29.77
CA VAL A 59 -22.71 -25.60 -30.91
C VAL A 59 -22.57 -24.14 -31.35
N PRO A 60 -21.36 -23.56 -31.36
CA PRO A 60 -21.13 -22.16 -31.71
C PRO A 60 -21.76 -21.79 -33.05
N LEU A 61 -22.39 -20.60 -33.11
CA LEU A 61 -23.00 -20.03 -34.33
C LEU A 61 -24.21 -20.81 -34.88
N SER A 62 -24.66 -21.89 -34.22
CA SER A 62 -25.81 -22.69 -34.68
C SER A 62 -27.11 -22.42 -33.92
N SER A 63 -27.03 -21.80 -32.73
CA SER A 63 -28.15 -21.64 -31.77
C SER A 63 -28.86 -22.95 -31.39
N LYS A 64 -28.17 -24.09 -31.54
CA LYS A 64 -28.66 -25.45 -31.27
C LYS A 64 -27.74 -26.16 -30.28
N THR A 65 -28.33 -27.07 -29.51
CA THR A 65 -27.57 -28.06 -28.74
C THR A 65 -26.89 -29.05 -29.69
N LEU A 66 -25.90 -29.78 -29.20
CA LEU A 66 -25.15 -30.74 -30.00
C LEU A 66 -26.05 -31.86 -30.51
N SER A 67 -26.97 -32.35 -29.67
CA SER A 67 -27.97 -33.34 -30.09
C SER A 67 -28.87 -32.81 -31.21
N GLU A 68 -29.38 -31.58 -31.09
CA GLU A 68 -30.23 -30.96 -32.11
C GLU A 68 -29.47 -30.65 -33.41
N TYR A 69 -28.21 -30.21 -33.27
CA TYR A 69 -27.30 -29.97 -34.39
C TYR A 69 -27.01 -31.26 -35.15
N ILE A 70 -26.69 -32.36 -34.44
CA ILE A 70 -26.46 -33.67 -35.04
C ILE A 70 -27.72 -34.17 -35.74
N ARG A 71 -28.87 -34.13 -35.05
CA ARG A 71 -30.17 -34.54 -35.61
C ARG A 71 -30.48 -33.78 -36.90
N THR A 72 -30.29 -32.46 -36.92
CA THR A 72 -30.70 -31.64 -38.08
C THR A 72 -29.77 -31.83 -39.28
N ASN A 73 -28.46 -32.01 -39.06
CA ASN A 73 -27.48 -31.94 -40.13
C ASN A 73 -26.93 -33.30 -40.58
N PHE A 74 -27.09 -34.35 -39.76
CA PHE A 74 -26.45 -35.65 -40.00
C PHE A 74 -27.40 -36.84 -39.89
N VAL A 75 -28.66 -36.65 -39.48
CA VAL A 75 -29.65 -37.73 -39.32
C VAL A 75 -30.86 -37.49 -40.23
N ASP A 76 -30.90 -38.25 -41.33
CA ASP A 76 -31.96 -38.17 -42.34
C ASP A 76 -33.24 -38.92 -41.93
N ASP A 77 -33.14 -39.90 -41.03
CA ASP A 77 -34.29 -40.68 -40.57
C ASP A 77 -35.21 -39.82 -39.68
N GLU A 78 -36.47 -39.67 -40.09
CA GLU A 78 -37.48 -38.93 -39.34
C GLU A 78 -37.91 -39.62 -38.04
N ASN A 79 -37.70 -40.95 -37.94
CA ASN A 79 -38.07 -41.73 -36.76
C ASN A 79 -37.05 -41.61 -35.62
N VAL A 80 -35.83 -41.13 -35.91
CA VAL A 80 -34.82 -40.88 -34.88
C VAL A 80 -35.18 -39.59 -34.16
N LEU A 81 -35.51 -39.72 -32.87
CA LEU A 81 -35.86 -38.59 -32.02
C LEU A 81 -34.58 -37.89 -31.52
N PRO A 82 -34.65 -36.59 -31.18
CA PRO A 82 -33.53 -35.89 -30.55
C PRO A 82 -33.01 -36.56 -29.27
N GLU A 83 -33.90 -37.26 -28.55
CA GLU A 83 -33.57 -38.01 -27.33
C GLU A 83 -32.67 -39.22 -27.62
N ASP A 84 -32.87 -39.90 -28.76
CA ASP A 84 -32.05 -41.04 -29.18
C ASP A 84 -30.62 -40.57 -29.50
N VAL A 85 -30.50 -39.43 -30.20
CA VAL A 85 -29.22 -38.77 -30.47
C VAL A 85 -28.55 -38.33 -29.18
N ALA A 86 -29.30 -37.74 -28.25
CA ALA A 86 -28.77 -37.32 -26.96
C ALA A 86 -28.22 -38.51 -26.16
N GLN A 87 -28.95 -39.63 -26.11
CA GLN A 87 -28.52 -40.84 -25.42
C GLN A 87 -27.27 -41.45 -26.06
N ALA A 88 -27.19 -41.47 -27.38
CA ALA A 88 -26.03 -41.99 -28.11
C ALA A 88 -24.80 -41.09 -27.97
N VAL A 89 -24.96 -39.76 -27.92
CA VAL A 89 -23.86 -38.82 -27.69
C VAL A 89 -23.37 -38.86 -26.24
N ASP A 90 -24.27 -39.01 -25.26
CA ASP A 90 -23.88 -39.09 -23.85
C ASP A 90 -23.19 -40.41 -23.50
N SER A 91 -23.33 -41.46 -24.32
CA SER A 91 -22.65 -42.74 -24.09
C SER A 91 -21.13 -42.69 -24.26
N LEU A 92 -20.61 -41.65 -24.93
CA LEU A 92 -19.18 -41.37 -25.00
C LEU A 92 -18.56 -41.17 -23.61
N LYS A 93 -19.35 -40.78 -22.60
CA LYS A 93 -18.91 -40.53 -21.22
C LYS A 93 -17.71 -39.57 -21.13
N LEU A 94 -17.69 -38.60 -22.04
CA LEU A 94 -16.62 -37.63 -22.15
C LEU A 94 -16.51 -36.74 -20.89
N PRO A 95 -17.62 -36.27 -20.27
CA PRO A 95 -17.56 -35.51 -19.02
C PRO A 95 -16.96 -36.33 -17.86
N GLU A 96 -17.28 -37.62 -17.75
CA GLU A 96 -16.73 -38.54 -16.74
C GLU A 96 -15.24 -38.76 -16.96
N PHE A 97 -14.81 -38.98 -18.21
CA PHE A 97 -13.40 -39.09 -18.56
C PHE A 97 -12.61 -37.86 -18.10
N PHE A 98 -13.11 -36.65 -18.36
CA PHE A 98 -12.45 -35.42 -17.91
C PHE A 98 -12.52 -35.24 -16.39
N ALA A 99 -13.61 -35.64 -15.73
CA ALA A 99 -13.72 -35.63 -14.27
C ALA A 99 -12.65 -36.53 -13.63
N ASP A 100 -12.42 -37.72 -14.19
CA ASP A 100 -11.43 -38.66 -13.69
C ASP A 100 -9.99 -38.15 -13.90
N LYS A 101 -9.69 -37.55 -15.05
CA LYS A 101 -8.39 -36.90 -15.30
C LYS A 101 -8.16 -35.71 -14.35
N LEU A 102 -9.20 -34.93 -14.09
CA LEU A 102 -9.13 -33.83 -13.12
C LEU A 102 -8.91 -34.34 -11.70
N GLU A 103 -9.56 -35.43 -11.30
CA GLU A 103 -9.38 -36.06 -10.00
C GLU A 103 -7.96 -36.62 -9.82
N GLN A 104 -7.41 -37.27 -10.84
CA GLN A 104 -6.01 -37.70 -10.87
C GLN A 104 -5.05 -36.49 -10.69
N HIS A 105 -5.39 -35.34 -11.28
CA HIS A 105 -4.59 -34.13 -11.15
C HIS A 105 -4.68 -33.56 -9.72
N PHE A 106 -5.88 -33.55 -9.13
CA PHE A 106 -6.05 -33.18 -7.72
C PHE A 106 -5.29 -34.13 -6.79
N ASP A 107 -5.22 -35.42 -7.09
CA ASP A 107 -4.46 -36.38 -6.31
C ASP A 107 -2.94 -36.17 -6.42
N LEU A 108 -2.43 -35.75 -7.59
CA LEU A 108 -1.06 -35.26 -7.74
C LEU A 108 -0.78 -34.04 -6.84
N LEU A 109 -1.69 -33.07 -6.82
CA LEU A 109 -1.60 -31.85 -6.01
C LEU A 109 -1.76 -32.09 -4.51
N ARG A 110 -2.55 -33.10 -4.12
CA ARG A 110 -2.67 -33.57 -2.72
C ARG A 110 -1.47 -34.42 -2.28
N GLY A 111 -0.66 -34.87 -3.22
CA GLY A 111 0.49 -35.74 -2.96
C GLY A 111 0.16 -37.22 -2.80
N LYS A 112 -1.01 -37.65 -3.26
CA LYS A 112 -1.39 -39.08 -3.33
C LYS A 112 -0.80 -39.78 -4.55
N SER A 113 -0.48 -39.03 -5.60
CA SER A 113 0.23 -39.52 -6.78
C SER A 113 1.45 -38.64 -7.10
N ASP A 114 2.43 -39.24 -7.76
CA ASP A 114 3.63 -38.61 -8.28
C ASP A 114 3.66 -38.59 -9.82
N THR A 115 2.67 -39.21 -10.47
CA THR A 115 2.58 -39.33 -11.92
C THR A 115 1.89 -38.10 -12.52
N PRO A 116 2.54 -37.34 -13.43
CA PRO A 116 1.87 -36.25 -14.13
C PRO A 116 0.70 -36.77 -14.96
N VAL A 117 -0.46 -36.13 -14.83
CA VAL A 117 -1.63 -36.49 -15.63
C VAL A 117 -1.43 -36.01 -17.06
N GLN A 118 -1.70 -36.90 -18.01
CA GLN A 118 -1.67 -36.59 -19.43
C GLN A 118 -2.98 -37.06 -20.08
N ILE A 119 -3.38 -36.34 -21.12
CA ILE A 119 -4.53 -36.68 -21.96
C ILE A 119 -3.99 -36.83 -23.37
N GLU A 120 -4.10 -38.04 -23.93
CA GLU A 120 -3.70 -38.30 -25.31
C GLU A 120 -4.91 -38.21 -26.24
N SER A 121 -4.69 -37.74 -27.48
CA SER A 121 -5.77 -37.70 -28.48
C SER A 121 -6.34 -39.10 -28.78
N SER A 122 -5.51 -40.14 -28.66
CA SER A 122 -5.90 -41.55 -28.78
C SER A 122 -6.94 -41.99 -27.74
N GLU A 123 -6.88 -41.44 -26.52
CA GLU A 123 -7.86 -41.71 -25.47
C GLU A 123 -9.23 -41.13 -25.85
N ILE A 124 -9.25 -39.96 -26.50
CA ILE A 124 -10.49 -39.34 -27.00
C ILE A 124 -11.06 -40.13 -28.17
N THR A 125 -10.22 -40.57 -29.11
CA THR A 125 -10.69 -41.41 -30.23
C THR A 125 -11.17 -42.77 -29.76
N ALA A 126 -10.57 -43.34 -28.71
CA ALA A 126 -11.05 -44.59 -28.12
C ALA A 126 -12.44 -44.44 -27.49
N LEU A 127 -12.80 -43.26 -26.94
CA LEU A 127 -14.17 -42.99 -26.47
C LEU A 127 -15.17 -43.00 -27.62
N LEU A 128 -14.78 -42.46 -28.79
CA LEU A 128 -15.61 -42.51 -30.01
C LEU A 128 -15.80 -43.95 -30.49
N ASP A 129 -14.73 -44.77 -30.46
CA ASP A 129 -14.81 -46.19 -30.83
C ASP A 129 -15.75 -46.97 -29.92
N ASN A 130 -15.67 -46.73 -28.61
CA ASN A 130 -16.54 -47.40 -27.63
C ASN A 130 -18.03 -47.02 -27.79
N ALA A 131 -18.32 -45.83 -28.29
CA ALA A 131 -19.68 -45.35 -28.53
C ALA A 131 -20.18 -45.61 -29.96
N ALA A 132 -19.32 -46.14 -30.85
CA ALA A 132 -19.62 -46.26 -32.28
C ALA A 132 -20.83 -47.15 -32.57
N ASP A 133 -20.94 -48.29 -31.89
CA ASP A 133 -22.07 -49.22 -32.06
C ASP A 133 -23.38 -48.54 -31.67
N GLN A 134 -23.41 -47.82 -30.55
CA GLN A 134 -24.62 -47.15 -30.08
C GLN A 134 -25.03 -45.99 -30.99
N LEU A 135 -24.08 -45.22 -31.50
CA LEU A 135 -24.32 -44.16 -32.49
C LEU A 135 -24.86 -44.72 -33.82
N ARG A 136 -24.34 -45.87 -34.24
CA ARG A 136 -24.79 -46.56 -35.45
C ARG A 136 -26.18 -47.15 -35.28
N GLU A 137 -26.43 -47.86 -34.19
CA GLU A 137 -27.71 -48.53 -33.94
C GLU A 137 -28.84 -47.54 -33.67
N SER A 138 -28.58 -46.49 -32.89
CA SER A 138 -29.62 -45.56 -32.44
C SER A 138 -29.88 -44.44 -33.44
N CYS A 139 -28.87 -44.05 -34.24
CA CYS A 139 -28.94 -42.85 -35.07
C CYS A 139 -28.44 -43.06 -36.51
N MET A 140 -28.02 -44.27 -36.88
CA MET A 140 -27.36 -44.57 -38.17
C MET A 140 -26.12 -43.69 -38.44
N LEU A 141 -25.51 -43.15 -37.39
CA LEU A 141 -24.31 -42.34 -37.49
C LEU A 141 -23.08 -43.22 -37.57
N ILE A 142 -22.23 -42.96 -38.57
CA ILE A 142 -20.96 -43.67 -38.76
C ILE A 142 -19.84 -42.66 -38.57
N ILE A 143 -19.02 -42.85 -37.54
CA ILE A 143 -17.80 -42.08 -37.35
C ILE A 143 -16.72 -42.71 -38.23
N SER A 144 -16.31 -42.01 -39.29
CA SER A 144 -15.27 -42.48 -40.20
C SER A 144 -13.87 -42.29 -39.61
N ASP A 145 -12.88 -42.98 -40.18
CA ASP A 145 -11.48 -42.77 -39.81
C ASP A 145 -11.00 -41.34 -40.14
N SER A 146 -11.60 -40.71 -41.16
CA SER A 146 -11.32 -39.30 -41.50
C SER A 146 -11.79 -38.35 -40.39
N ASP A 147 -12.93 -38.64 -39.76
CA ASP A 147 -13.46 -37.83 -38.66
C ASP A 147 -12.55 -37.94 -37.43
N LYS A 148 -12.09 -39.16 -37.12
CA LYS A 148 -11.13 -39.40 -36.01
C LYS A 148 -9.80 -38.70 -36.26
N GLN A 149 -9.28 -38.74 -37.48
CA GLN A 149 -8.05 -38.01 -37.85
C GLN A 149 -8.23 -36.49 -37.70
N THR A 150 -9.40 -35.97 -38.06
CA THR A 150 -9.72 -34.54 -37.88
C THR A 150 -9.68 -34.19 -36.40
N ILE A 151 -10.37 -34.96 -35.56
CA ILE A 151 -10.38 -34.78 -34.10
C ILE A 151 -8.97 -34.89 -33.51
N GLU A 152 -8.16 -35.86 -33.94
CA GLU A 152 -6.76 -35.96 -33.50
C GLU A 152 -5.99 -34.68 -33.88
N SER A 153 -6.10 -34.24 -35.12
CA SER A 153 -5.37 -33.07 -35.63
C SER A 153 -5.73 -31.78 -34.89
N GLU A 154 -7.00 -31.59 -34.53
CA GLU A 154 -7.49 -30.41 -33.82
C GLU A 154 -7.18 -30.45 -32.31
N THR A 155 -7.24 -31.63 -31.69
CA THR A 155 -6.99 -31.78 -30.25
C THR A 155 -5.50 -31.77 -29.91
N LYS A 156 -4.65 -32.33 -30.78
CA LYS A 156 -3.22 -32.54 -30.51
C LYS A 156 -2.43 -31.28 -30.15
N PRO A 157 -2.62 -30.10 -30.78
CA PRO A 157 -1.95 -28.87 -30.36
C PRO A 157 -2.33 -28.45 -28.94
N VAL A 158 -3.63 -28.49 -28.61
CA VAL A 158 -4.15 -28.08 -27.30
C VAL A 158 -3.69 -29.07 -26.22
N LEU A 159 -3.82 -30.37 -26.48
CA LEU A 159 -3.34 -31.41 -25.56
C LEU A 159 -1.81 -31.39 -25.43
N GLY A 160 -1.08 -31.10 -26.51
CA GLY A 160 0.37 -30.93 -26.47
C GLY A 160 0.80 -29.80 -25.54
N PHE A 161 0.10 -28.66 -25.59
CA PHE A 161 0.32 -27.56 -24.66
C PHE A 161 0.02 -27.94 -23.20
N ILE A 162 -1.16 -28.54 -22.95
CA ILE A 162 -1.59 -28.95 -21.60
C ILE A 162 -0.63 -30.00 -21.01
N ASN A 163 -0.30 -31.04 -21.79
CA ASN A 163 0.63 -32.08 -21.40
C ASN A 163 2.04 -31.51 -21.21
N GLY A 164 2.44 -30.52 -22.00
CA GLY A 164 3.69 -29.77 -21.84
C GLY A 164 3.77 -29.09 -20.48
N LEU A 165 2.71 -28.37 -20.07
CA LEU A 165 2.62 -27.76 -18.74
C LEU A 165 2.64 -28.81 -17.63
N SER A 166 1.87 -29.90 -17.79
CA SER A 166 1.83 -31.01 -16.83
C SER A 166 3.21 -31.64 -16.63
N ARG A 167 3.98 -31.87 -17.71
CA ARG A 167 5.35 -32.37 -17.63
C ARG A 167 6.31 -31.35 -17.03
N PHE A 168 6.22 -30.08 -17.43
CA PHE A 168 7.11 -29.04 -16.93
C PHE A 168 7.07 -28.94 -15.40
N PHE A 169 5.87 -28.89 -14.83
CA PHE A 169 5.71 -28.82 -13.38
C PHE A 169 5.73 -30.19 -12.70
N GLY A 170 5.25 -31.25 -13.35
CA GLY A 170 5.06 -32.57 -12.72
C GLY A 170 6.23 -33.54 -12.84
N SER A 171 7.12 -33.38 -13.83
CA SER A 171 8.19 -34.38 -14.10
C SER A 171 9.25 -34.43 -13.00
N SER A 172 9.62 -33.28 -12.43
CA SER A 172 10.65 -33.17 -11.40
C SER A 172 10.06 -33.18 -9.99
N LYS A 173 10.82 -33.72 -9.02
CA LYS A 173 10.45 -33.65 -7.59
C LYS A 173 10.28 -32.21 -7.12
N ALA A 174 11.15 -31.31 -7.59
CA ALA A 174 11.09 -29.89 -7.25
C ALA A 174 9.84 -29.21 -7.82
N GLY A 175 9.47 -29.50 -9.06
CA GLY A 175 8.25 -28.99 -9.68
C GLY A 175 7.00 -29.47 -8.95
N ARG A 176 6.92 -30.77 -8.62
CA ARG A 176 5.81 -31.32 -7.82
C ARG A 176 5.73 -30.68 -6.44
N ALA A 177 6.87 -30.49 -5.78
CA ALA A 177 6.93 -29.81 -4.50
C ALA A 177 6.43 -28.36 -4.60
N LEU A 178 6.77 -27.64 -5.67
CA LEU A 178 6.29 -26.28 -5.93
C LEU A 178 4.77 -26.23 -6.17
N GLN A 179 4.23 -27.15 -6.97
CA GLN A 179 2.78 -27.27 -7.18
C GLN A 179 2.03 -27.56 -5.88
N ARG A 180 2.54 -28.52 -5.09
CA ARG A 180 1.98 -28.88 -3.77
C ARG A 180 2.06 -27.71 -2.80
N LEU A 181 3.17 -26.98 -2.79
CA LEU A 181 3.32 -25.77 -1.98
C LEU A 181 2.27 -24.73 -2.37
N GLY A 182 2.05 -24.52 -3.67
CA GLY A 182 1.07 -23.59 -4.23
C GLY A 182 -0.40 -23.89 -3.91
N VAL A 183 -0.73 -25.10 -3.44
CA VAL A 183 -2.08 -25.47 -2.94
C VAL A 183 -2.11 -25.71 -1.42
N SER A 184 -0.94 -25.66 -0.77
CA SER A 184 -0.81 -25.93 0.66
C SER A 184 -1.18 -24.71 1.50
N PHE A 185 -1.53 -24.96 2.77
CA PHE A 185 -1.71 -23.89 3.75
C PHE A 185 -0.39 -23.14 4.03
N TRP A 186 0.73 -23.87 3.99
CA TRP A 186 2.06 -23.31 4.20
C TRP A 186 2.50 -22.36 3.09
N GLY A 187 2.17 -22.66 1.84
CA GLY A 187 2.39 -21.75 0.72
C GLY A 187 1.66 -20.42 0.91
N TYR A 188 0.39 -20.48 1.33
CA TYR A 188 -0.39 -19.28 1.64
C TYR A 188 0.20 -18.47 2.81
N ILE A 189 0.67 -19.13 3.88
CA ILE A 189 1.38 -18.47 4.98
C ILE A 189 2.67 -17.80 4.46
N LEU A 190 3.45 -18.50 3.65
CA LEU A 190 4.69 -17.98 3.08
C LEU A 190 4.41 -16.72 2.26
N GLU A 191 3.45 -16.76 1.35
CA GLU A 191 3.04 -15.58 0.56
C GLU A 191 2.58 -14.42 1.44
N SER A 192 1.83 -14.70 2.51
CA SER A 192 1.42 -13.70 3.51
C SER A 192 2.63 -13.06 4.20
N ILE A 193 3.63 -13.84 4.59
CA ILE A 193 4.88 -13.35 5.19
C ILE A 193 5.67 -12.51 4.20
N LEU A 194 5.79 -12.94 2.93
CA LEU A 194 6.46 -12.14 1.89
C LEU A 194 5.75 -10.80 1.67
N LEU A 195 4.42 -10.79 1.67
CA LEU A 195 3.63 -9.57 1.55
C LEU A 195 3.89 -8.63 2.73
N LEU A 196 3.88 -9.14 3.97
CA LEU A 196 4.23 -8.37 5.16
C LEU A 196 5.66 -7.83 5.12
N ALA A 197 6.62 -8.61 4.60
CA ALA A 197 8.00 -8.19 4.43
C ALA A 197 8.14 -7.07 3.39
N LEU A 198 7.41 -7.15 2.26
CA LEU A 198 7.36 -6.07 1.26
C LEU A 198 6.72 -4.80 1.83
N LEU A 199 5.63 -4.92 2.58
CA LEU A 199 4.98 -3.80 3.26
C LEU A 199 5.92 -3.17 4.30
N TRP A 200 6.63 -3.99 5.08
CA TRP A 200 7.60 -3.50 6.05
C TRP A 200 8.77 -2.80 5.36
N ARG A 201 9.32 -3.37 4.29
CA ARG A 201 10.36 -2.73 3.47
C ARG A 201 9.88 -1.40 2.91
N TRP A 202 8.65 -1.34 2.42
CA TRP A 202 8.03 -0.12 1.93
C TRP A 202 7.91 0.95 3.02
N ILE A 203 7.53 0.57 4.24
CA ILE A 203 7.50 1.46 5.42
C ILE A 203 8.90 1.99 5.75
N ILE A 204 9.93 1.14 5.73
CA ILE A 204 11.32 1.55 6.03
C ILE A 204 11.82 2.55 4.99
N VAL A 205 11.62 2.25 3.70
CA VAL A 205 11.98 3.14 2.59
C VAL A 205 11.31 4.51 2.77
N ARG A 206 10.03 4.52 3.15
CA ARG A 206 9.28 5.75 3.43
C ARG A 206 9.78 6.51 4.66
N ARG A 207 10.17 5.82 5.75
CA ARG A 207 10.73 6.45 6.97
C ARG A 207 12.14 7.01 6.75
N ASN A 208 12.84 6.54 5.73
CA ASN A 208 14.19 6.99 5.39
C ASN A 208 14.21 8.01 4.23
N ALA A 209 13.07 8.25 3.59
CA ALA A 209 12.87 9.38 2.69
C ALA A 209 12.89 10.69 3.49
N GLY A 210 13.80 11.61 3.17
CA GLY A 210 13.76 12.98 3.70
C GLY A 210 12.52 13.75 3.19
N ARG A 211 12.21 14.91 3.78
CA ARG A 211 11.07 15.76 3.40
C ARG A 211 11.03 16.10 1.89
N ASP A 212 12.18 16.19 1.23
CA ASP A 212 12.29 16.52 -0.20
C ASP A 212 11.97 15.33 -1.12
N ALA A 213 12.21 14.11 -0.64
CA ALA A 213 11.83 12.88 -1.35
C ALA A 213 10.36 12.53 -1.06
N GLU A 214 9.85 12.93 0.10
CA GLU A 214 8.43 12.92 0.41
C GLU A 214 7.64 13.85 -0.54
N GLY A 215 8.18 15.02 -0.90
CA GLY A 215 7.62 15.91 -1.92
C GLY A 215 7.59 15.30 -3.32
N ALA A 216 8.68 14.62 -3.73
CA ALA A 216 8.75 13.93 -5.02
C ALA A 216 7.76 12.75 -5.11
N ILE A 217 7.63 11.94 -4.04
CA ILE A 217 6.64 10.86 -3.97
C ILE A 217 5.21 11.40 -3.85
N ARG A 218 5.00 12.52 -3.15
CA ARG A 218 3.70 13.21 -3.09
C ARG A 218 3.28 13.80 -4.44
N GLY A 219 4.23 14.16 -5.30
CA GLY A 219 3.97 14.57 -6.69
C GLY A 219 3.61 13.41 -7.61
N LEU A 220 4.17 12.22 -7.34
CA LEU A 220 3.82 10.96 -7.98
C LEU A 220 2.58 10.31 -7.35
N GLY A 221 1.46 11.05 -7.24
CA GLY A 221 0.14 10.43 -7.07
C GLY A 221 -0.09 9.30 -8.11
N PHE A 222 0.52 9.47 -9.28
CA PHE A 222 0.67 8.49 -10.36
C PHE A 222 1.26 7.13 -9.95
N VAL A 223 2.22 7.05 -9.00
CA VAL A 223 2.86 5.77 -8.59
C VAL A 223 1.93 4.87 -7.79
N LYS A 224 0.87 5.41 -7.19
CA LYS A 224 -0.18 4.63 -6.52
C LYS A 224 -1.43 4.51 -7.39
N LEU A 225 -1.74 5.53 -8.17
CA LEU A 225 -2.93 5.59 -9.01
C LEU A 225 -2.83 4.69 -10.24
N ILE A 226 -1.71 4.71 -10.98
CA ILE A 226 -1.56 3.89 -12.21
C ILE A 226 -1.68 2.40 -11.91
N PRO A 227 -0.96 1.81 -10.92
CA PRO A 227 -1.08 0.38 -10.68
C PRO A 227 -2.48 -0.01 -10.19
N SER A 228 -3.17 0.89 -9.47
CA SER A 228 -4.57 0.70 -9.06
C SER A 228 -5.53 0.74 -10.25
N VAL A 229 -5.33 1.66 -11.19
CA VAL A 229 -6.12 1.78 -12.42
C VAL A 229 -5.83 0.61 -13.36
N ILE A 230 -4.57 0.18 -13.49
CA ILE A 230 -4.20 -1.01 -14.27
C ILE A 230 -4.81 -2.26 -13.62
N LEU A 231 -4.76 -2.41 -12.29
CA LEU A 231 -5.40 -3.53 -11.60
C LEU A 231 -6.91 -3.50 -11.79
N LEU A 232 -7.54 -2.33 -11.70
CA LEU A 232 -8.98 -2.14 -11.94
C LEU A 232 -9.36 -2.41 -13.40
N LEU A 233 -8.50 -2.04 -14.36
CA LEU A 233 -8.69 -2.34 -15.78
C LEU A 233 -8.45 -3.82 -16.08
N LEU A 234 -7.45 -4.48 -15.50
CA LEU A 234 -7.21 -5.91 -15.68
C LEU A 234 -8.29 -6.76 -15.01
N THR A 235 -8.81 -6.32 -13.85
CA THR A 235 -9.98 -6.96 -13.21
C THR A 235 -11.28 -6.65 -13.93
N ALA A 236 -11.43 -5.46 -14.51
CA ALA A 236 -12.55 -5.15 -15.39
C ALA A 236 -12.46 -5.99 -16.68
N ILE A 237 -11.30 -6.08 -17.35
CA ILE A 237 -11.13 -6.88 -18.57
C ILE A 237 -11.27 -8.38 -18.27
N GLY A 238 -10.73 -8.88 -17.16
CA GLY A 238 -10.88 -10.28 -16.74
C GLY A 238 -12.29 -10.62 -16.24
N GLY A 239 -12.94 -9.70 -15.53
CA GLY A 239 -14.32 -9.83 -15.05
C GLY A 239 -15.35 -9.68 -16.16
N ILE A 240 -15.19 -8.68 -17.03
CA ILE A 240 -15.95 -8.50 -18.27
C ILE A 240 -15.68 -9.67 -19.20
N GLY A 241 -14.46 -10.19 -19.30
CA GLY A 241 -14.15 -11.41 -20.06
C GLY A 241 -14.83 -12.67 -19.50
N ALA A 242 -15.04 -12.76 -18.18
CA ALA A 242 -15.80 -13.86 -17.57
C ALA A 242 -17.33 -13.70 -17.72
N VAL A 243 -17.81 -12.46 -17.91
CA VAL A 243 -19.22 -12.10 -18.15
C VAL A 243 -19.59 -12.14 -19.64
N LEU A 244 -18.65 -11.79 -20.53
CA LEU A 244 -18.80 -11.74 -21.99
C LEU A 244 -18.27 -12.99 -22.70
N ARG A 245 -17.55 -13.88 -22.01
CA ARG A 245 -17.38 -15.24 -22.52
C ARG A 245 -18.77 -15.87 -22.38
N ASP A 246 -19.56 -15.68 -23.44
CA ASP A 246 -20.73 -16.48 -23.74
C ASP A 246 -20.39 -17.92 -23.38
N ASP A 247 -21.37 -18.59 -22.82
CA ASP A 247 -21.28 -19.98 -22.42
C ASP A 247 -21.07 -20.88 -23.67
N THR A 248 -20.00 -20.74 -24.45
CA THR A 248 -19.78 -21.47 -25.72
C THR A 248 -19.55 -22.98 -25.52
N VAL A 249 -19.75 -23.47 -24.30
CA VAL A 249 -19.83 -24.88 -23.91
C VAL A 249 -20.99 -25.00 -22.89
N VAL A 250 -22.20 -24.50 -23.22
CA VAL A 250 -23.42 -24.72 -22.43
C VAL A 250 -23.68 -26.22 -22.41
N GLY A 251 -23.97 -26.83 -21.25
CA GLY A 251 -23.93 -28.27 -21.01
C GLY A 251 -23.02 -28.58 -19.81
N LEU A 252 -21.94 -27.79 -19.66
CA LEU A 252 -21.08 -27.70 -18.48
C LEU A 252 -21.42 -26.47 -17.61
N SER A 253 -22.65 -25.95 -17.66
CA SER A 253 -23.01 -24.67 -17.02
C SER A 253 -22.78 -24.63 -15.50
N ALA A 254 -22.90 -25.78 -14.83
CA ALA A 254 -22.56 -25.91 -13.42
C ALA A 254 -21.04 -25.81 -13.19
N VAL A 255 -20.22 -26.37 -14.08
CA VAL A 255 -18.76 -26.30 -14.05
C VAL A 255 -18.30 -24.86 -14.29
N THR A 256 -18.89 -24.18 -15.28
CA THR A 256 -18.57 -22.78 -15.59
C THR A 256 -18.98 -21.83 -14.46
N LYS A 257 -20.12 -22.07 -13.79
CA LYS A 257 -20.53 -21.32 -12.59
C LYS A 257 -19.56 -21.50 -11.42
N ILE A 258 -19.12 -22.74 -11.18
CA ILE A 258 -18.11 -23.04 -10.14
C ILE A 258 -16.82 -22.28 -10.45
N ILE A 259 -16.34 -22.32 -11.70
CA ILE A 259 -15.11 -21.64 -12.16
C ILE A 259 -15.25 -20.10 -12.18
N ARG A 260 -16.46 -19.55 -12.41
CA ARG A 260 -16.73 -18.10 -12.47
C ARG A 260 -16.66 -17.41 -11.10
N ILE A 261 -17.17 -18.03 -10.03
CA ILE A 261 -17.17 -17.44 -8.68
C ILE A 261 -15.77 -16.94 -8.24
N PRO A 262 -14.69 -17.69 -8.46
CA PRO A 262 -13.34 -17.24 -8.14
C PRO A 262 -12.75 -16.21 -9.08
N LEU A 263 -13.06 -16.26 -10.38
CA LEU A 263 -12.66 -15.21 -11.31
C LEU A 263 -13.31 -13.88 -10.90
N TRP A 264 -14.56 -13.95 -10.43
CA TRP A 264 -15.26 -12.83 -9.82
C TRP A 264 -14.63 -12.41 -8.49
N TYR A 265 -14.24 -13.36 -7.64
CA TYR A 265 -13.51 -13.05 -6.40
C TYR A 265 -12.17 -12.36 -6.68
N ILE A 266 -11.37 -12.80 -7.65
CA ILE A 266 -10.13 -12.14 -8.10
C ILE A 266 -10.45 -10.72 -8.61
N ALA A 267 -11.53 -10.56 -9.38
CA ALA A 267 -11.96 -9.26 -9.90
C ALA A 267 -12.40 -8.30 -8.78
N VAL A 268 -13.24 -8.76 -7.85
CA VAL A 268 -13.76 -7.99 -6.71
C VAL A 268 -12.65 -7.64 -5.74
N THR A 269 -11.77 -8.58 -5.42
CA THR A 269 -10.65 -8.34 -4.52
C THR A 269 -9.66 -7.33 -5.12
N GLY A 270 -9.38 -7.41 -6.43
CA GLY A 270 -8.57 -6.40 -7.11
C GLY A 270 -9.27 -5.04 -7.20
N ALA A 271 -10.58 -5.00 -7.45
CA ALA A 271 -11.36 -3.76 -7.45
C ALA A 271 -11.42 -3.10 -6.06
N ALA A 272 -11.67 -3.87 -5.00
CA ALA A 272 -11.67 -3.40 -3.62
C ALA A 272 -10.30 -2.86 -3.19
N PHE A 273 -9.22 -3.51 -3.63
CA PHE A 273 -7.86 -3.03 -3.38
C PHE A 273 -7.56 -1.73 -4.14
N ALA A 274 -8.01 -1.60 -5.40
CA ALA A 274 -7.89 -0.36 -6.15
C ALA A 274 -8.67 0.78 -5.49
N LEU A 275 -9.91 0.54 -5.03
CA LEU A 275 -10.70 1.50 -4.28
C LEU A 275 -10.02 1.89 -2.97
N PHE A 276 -9.47 0.93 -2.22
CA PHE A 276 -8.71 1.21 -1.00
C PHE A 276 -7.50 2.12 -1.27
N LEU A 277 -6.78 1.92 -2.38
CA LEU A 277 -5.66 2.77 -2.75
C LEU A 277 -6.11 4.17 -3.20
N ILE A 278 -7.27 4.29 -3.86
CA ILE A 278 -7.89 5.58 -4.21
C ILE A 278 -8.31 6.33 -2.95
N GLU A 279 -9.00 5.68 -2.02
CA GLU A 279 -9.41 6.22 -0.72
C GLU A 279 -8.20 6.61 0.12
N LEU A 280 -7.16 5.77 0.18
CA LEU A 280 -5.91 6.10 0.84
C LEU A 280 -5.24 7.33 0.20
N ALA A 281 -5.28 7.45 -1.13
CA ALA A 281 -4.76 8.63 -1.82
C ALA A 281 -5.59 9.88 -1.54
N ALA A 282 -6.93 9.77 -1.48
CA ALA A 282 -7.84 10.84 -1.10
C ALA A 282 -7.65 11.27 0.36
N PHE A 283 -7.57 10.32 1.30
CA PHE A 283 -7.28 10.56 2.72
C PHE A 283 -5.93 11.24 2.94
N LEU A 284 -4.90 10.82 2.20
CA LEU A 284 -3.58 11.47 2.27
C LEU A 284 -3.58 12.87 1.66
N ARG A 285 -4.39 13.13 0.62
CA ARG A 285 -4.64 14.50 0.10
C ARG A 285 -5.37 15.35 1.13
N HIS A 286 -6.44 14.84 1.72
CA HIS A 286 -7.20 15.53 2.75
C HIS A 286 -6.34 15.85 3.99
N ARG A 287 -5.46 14.93 4.44
CA ARG A 287 -4.50 15.21 5.51
C ARG A 287 -3.41 16.21 5.14
N ARG A 288 -3.14 16.39 3.84
CA ARG A 288 -2.20 17.39 3.34
C ARG A 288 -2.82 18.78 3.34
N GLU A 289 -4.07 18.87 2.92
CA GLU A 289 -4.86 20.11 2.90
C GLU A 289 -5.28 20.52 4.32
N ASN A 290 -5.59 19.55 5.16
CA ASN A 290 -6.01 19.72 6.55
C ASN A 290 -5.01 19.05 7.51
N PRO A 291 -3.79 19.59 7.66
CA PRO A 291 -2.87 19.09 8.67
C PRO A 291 -3.50 19.27 10.05
N LYS A 292 -3.52 18.20 10.88
CA LYS A 292 -3.89 18.35 12.29
C LYS A 292 -3.07 19.50 12.87
N PRO A 293 -3.68 20.48 13.56
CA PRO A 293 -2.92 21.54 14.18
C PRO A 293 -1.89 20.86 15.07
N ALA A 294 -0.61 21.09 14.75
CA ALA A 294 0.46 20.62 15.58
C ALA A 294 0.15 21.14 16.98
N ARG A 295 -0.05 20.25 17.96
CA ARG A 295 -0.03 20.65 19.37
C ARG A 295 1.28 21.40 19.52
N ALA A 296 1.18 22.72 19.67
CA ALA A 296 2.26 23.64 19.37
C ALA A 296 3.49 23.26 20.19
N ALA A 297 4.45 22.60 19.56
CA ALA A 297 5.83 22.66 20.00
C ALA A 297 6.29 24.08 19.66
N ALA A 298 5.94 25.03 20.53
CA ALA A 298 6.45 26.39 20.51
C ALA A 298 7.96 26.33 20.73
N LYS A 299 8.71 26.18 19.62
CA LYS A 299 10.06 26.72 19.54
C LYS A 299 9.93 28.10 18.89
N PRO A 300 10.27 29.19 19.58
CA PRO A 300 10.17 30.52 18.99
C PRO A 300 11.18 30.63 17.85
N LYS A 301 10.68 30.77 16.62
CA LYS A 301 11.49 31.27 15.50
C LYS A 301 11.68 32.77 15.72
N LYS A 302 12.95 33.18 15.86
CA LYS A 302 13.37 34.57 15.72
C LYS A 302 12.82 35.13 14.40
N ALA A 303 11.79 35.96 14.49
CA ALA A 303 11.46 36.92 13.46
C ALA A 303 12.49 38.05 13.51
N ALA A 304 12.92 38.52 12.35
CA ALA A 304 13.72 39.72 12.22
C ALA A 304 12.97 40.90 12.88
N ALA A 305 13.61 41.56 13.83
CA ALA A 305 13.08 42.75 14.48
C ALA A 305 13.40 43.99 13.61
N PRO A 306 12.46 44.95 13.50
CA PRO A 306 12.73 46.26 12.93
C PRO A 306 13.72 47.05 13.81
N ALA A 307 14.45 47.96 13.17
CA ALA A 307 15.48 48.79 13.79
C ALA A 307 14.97 49.53 15.05
N ALA A 308 15.71 49.40 16.15
CA ALA A 308 15.54 50.14 17.39
C ALA A 308 16.94 50.66 17.85
N PRO A 309 17.00 51.76 18.62
CA PRO A 309 18.08 52.74 18.55
C PRO A 309 19.40 52.30 19.17
N ALA A 310 20.49 52.91 18.71
CA ALA A 310 21.85 52.67 19.17
C ALA A 310 21.98 52.90 20.68
N VAL A 311 22.24 51.83 21.42
CA VAL A 311 22.64 51.89 22.83
C VAL A 311 24.11 52.36 22.89
N PRO A 312 24.46 53.34 23.74
CA PRO A 312 25.85 53.79 23.87
C PRO A 312 26.75 52.62 24.27
N LYS A 313 27.89 52.48 23.61
CA LYS A 313 28.91 51.47 23.92
C LYS A 313 29.91 52.04 24.93
N VAL A 314 30.32 51.24 25.91
CA VAL A 314 31.33 51.59 26.92
C VAL A 314 32.46 50.56 26.84
N SER A 315 33.72 50.95 26.98
CA SER A 315 34.84 50.02 27.02
C SER A 315 34.92 49.30 28.37
N CYS A 316 35.27 48.01 28.33
CA CYS A 316 35.54 47.24 29.54
C CYS A 316 36.69 47.85 30.33
N VAL A 317 36.47 48.11 31.62
CA VAL A 317 37.47 48.75 32.50
C VAL A 317 38.76 47.92 32.64
N SER A 318 38.67 46.58 32.57
CA SER A 318 39.84 45.69 32.72
C SER A 318 40.55 45.28 31.41
N CYS A 319 39.84 45.10 30.29
CA CYS A 319 40.46 44.57 29.06
C CYS A 319 40.30 45.47 27.83
N GLY A 320 39.67 46.64 27.98
CA GLY A 320 39.50 47.65 26.93
C GLY A 320 38.52 47.29 25.80
N LYS A 321 37.97 46.07 25.77
CA LYS A 321 37.01 45.65 24.71
C LYS A 321 35.66 46.36 24.85
N GLU A 322 35.04 46.69 23.73
CA GLU A 322 33.72 47.33 23.70
C GLU A 322 32.62 46.44 24.31
N LEU A 323 31.82 47.03 25.20
CA LEU A 323 30.67 46.45 25.86
C LEU A 323 29.45 47.34 25.65
N ASP A 324 28.27 46.73 25.76
CA ASP A 324 27.00 47.43 25.74
C ASP A 324 26.79 48.13 27.10
N ALA A 325 26.34 49.40 27.12
CA ALA A 325 26.13 50.14 28.37
C ALA A 325 25.17 49.40 29.31
N GLY A 326 25.54 49.31 30.60
CA GLY A 326 24.75 48.66 31.65
C GLY A 326 25.06 47.17 31.90
N MET A 327 25.99 46.57 31.15
CA MET A 327 26.51 45.23 31.47
C MET A 327 27.15 45.22 32.85
N LYS A 328 26.76 44.29 33.74
CA LYS A 328 27.35 44.11 35.08
C LYS A 328 28.66 43.32 35.08
N PHE A 329 28.96 42.61 34.00
CA PHE A 329 30.18 41.81 33.83
C PHE A 329 30.62 41.83 32.36
N CYS A 330 31.93 41.84 32.13
CA CYS A 330 32.50 41.79 30.80
C CYS A 330 32.36 40.38 30.21
N LYS A 331 31.71 40.27 29.05
CA LYS A 331 31.54 39.00 28.32
C LYS A 331 32.85 38.39 27.79
N TYR A 332 33.95 39.15 27.78
CA TYR A 332 35.24 38.69 27.25
C TYR A 332 36.25 38.29 28.31
N CYS A 333 36.30 38.97 29.46
CA CYS A 333 37.25 38.67 30.53
C CYS A 333 36.59 38.32 31.88
N GLY A 334 35.27 38.40 32.00
CA GLY A 334 34.53 38.10 33.24
C GLY A 334 34.64 39.18 34.32
N ALA A 335 35.35 40.29 34.09
CA ALA A 335 35.48 41.37 35.06
C ALA A 335 34.14 42.04 35.34
N LYS A 336 33.79 42.24 36.62
CA LYS A 336 32.60 42.98 37.04
C LYS A 336 32.71 44.44 36.57
N GLN A 337 31.65 44.94 35.97
CA GLN A 337 31.53 46.29 35.43
C GLN A 337 30.44 46.99 36.26
N GLY A 338 30.73 48.17 36.78
CA GLY A 338 29.77 48.91 37.59
C GLY A 338 30.34 50.26 38.03
N PRO A 339 29.48 51.21 38.39
CA PRO A 339 29.88 52.59 38.72
C PRO A 339 30.75 52.71 39.98
N ASP A 340 30.83 51.65 40.81
CA ASP A 340 31.51 51.69 42.11
C ASP A 340 32.84 50.91 42.09
N MET A 341 33.69 51.11 41.07
CA MET A 341 35.04 50.53 41.01
C MET A 341 36.07 51.65 41.20
N LYS A 342 37.03 51.45 42.11
CA LYS A 342 38.16 52.35 42.34
C LYS A 342 39.48 51.63 42.07
N PRO A 343 40.53 52.30 41.56
CA PRO A 343 41.85 51.70 41.49
C PRO A 343 42.39 51.48 42.91
N CYS A 344 43.04 50.34 43.14
CA CYS A 344 43.74 50.06 44.38
C CYS A 344 44.86 51.09 44.59
N ILE A 345 44.92 51.70 45.79
CA ILE A 345 45.94 52.72 46.14
C ILE A 345 47.39 52.23 46.03
N SER A 346 47.61 50.91 46.00
CA SER A 346 48.94 50.31 46.08
C SER A 346 49.37 49.62 44.78
N CYS A 347 48.49 48.89 44.09
CA CYS A 347 48.84 48.15 42.87
C CYS A 347 48.11 48.63 41.62
N GLY A 348 47.22 49.62 41.72
CA GLY A 348 46.43 50.13 40.59
C GLY A 348 45.33 49.18 40.09
N ALA A 349 45.25 47.94 40.59
CA ALA A 349 44.21 47.01 40.20
C ALA A 349 42.81 47.52 40.61
N GLU A 350 41.84 47.44 39.71
CA GLU A 350 40.48 47.91 39.97
C GLU A 350 39.73 46.99 40.94
N ILE A 351 39.22 47.60 42.01
CA ILE A 351 38.56 46.94 43.12
C ILE A 351 37.24 47.64 43.45
N GLU A 352 36.29 46.90 44.03
CA GLU A 352 35.01 47.48 44.42
C GLU A 352 35.23 48.58 45.48
N ALA A 353 34.57 49.73 45.33
CA ALA A 353 34.81 50.93 46.14
C ALA A 353 34.68 50.69 47.66
N LYS A 354 33.87 49.69 48.05
CA LYS A 354 33.59 49.29 49.44
C LYS A 354 34.51 48.19 49.98
N THR A 355 35.48 47.67 49.21
CA THR A 355 36.40 46.65 49.76
C THR A 355 37.42 47.27 50.70
N LYS A 356 37.62 46.65 51.87
CA LYS A 356 38.62 47.05 52.87
C LYS A 356 40.03 46.54 52.54
N PHE A 357 40.14 45.52 51.69
CA PHE A 357 41.41 44.93 51.27
C PHE A 357 41.39 44.63 49.78
N CYS A 358 42.51 44.85 49.10
CA CYS A 358 42.67 44.48 47.70
C CYS A 358 42.84 42.96 47.58
N LYS A 359 41.98 42.30 46.80
CA LYS A 359 42.08 40.86 46.54
C LYS A 359 43.30 40.45 45.70
N PHE A 360 43.96 41.40 45.04
CA PHE A 360 45.09 41.13 44.14
C PHE A 360 46.45 41.30 44.82
N CYS A 361 46.59 42.28 45.71
CA CYS A 361 47.86 42.55 46.40
C CYS A 361 47.78 42.49 47.93
N GLY A 362 46.59 42.32 48.52
CA GLY A 362 46.40 42.27 49.98
C GLY A 362 46.40 43.62 50.70
N ALA A 363 46.68 44.73 50.01
CA ALA A 363 46.78 46.05 50.65
C ALA A 363 45.42 46.55 51.17
N LYS A 364 45.41 47.12 52.39
CA LYS A 364 44.23 47.73 53.02
C LYS A 364 43.80 48.99 52.26
N GLN A 365 42.50 49.21 52.12
CA GLN A 365 41.90 50.37 51.47
C GLN A 365 41.09 51.13 52.52
N GLU A 366 41.35 52.42 52.67
CA GLU A 366 40.63 53.29 53.61
C GLU A 366 39.41 53.92 52.92
N THR A 367 38.29 54.05 53.64
CA THR A 367 37.02 54.62 53.14
C THR A 367 36.61 55.80 54.02
N PRO A 368 36.30 57.00 53.48
CA PRO A 368 35.62 58.06 54.22
C PRO A 368 34.12 57.77 54.33
N ALA A 369 33.54 57.92 55.53
CA ALA A 369 32.12 57.77 55.81
C ALA A 369 31.32 59.04 55.47
N ALA A 370 30.09 58.88 54.97
CA ALA A 370 29.08 59.96 54.89
C ALA A 370 27.89 59.59 55.82
N PRO A 371 27.28 60.57 56.52
CA PRO A 371 26.34 60.32 57.61
C PRO A 371 24.89 60.14 57.17
N GLU A 372 24.11 59.40 57.98
CA GLU A 372 22.66 59.23 57.92
C GLU A 372 21.95 60.42 58.61
N ILE A 373 20.83 60.89 58.04
CA ILE A 373 19.88 61.81 58.70
C ILE A 373 18.48 61.15 58.72
N ARG A 374 17.83 61.25 59.89
CA ARG A 374 16.57 60.58 60.31
C ARG A 374 15.30 61.28 59.82
N ALA A 375 14.22 60.50 59.81
CA ALA A 375 12.93 60.73 59.16
C ALA A 375 11.89 61.55 59.95
N ASP A 376 12.28 62.36 60.94
CA ASP A 376 11.31 62.98 61.87
C ASP A 376 11.09 64.50 61.67
N GLU A 377 11.65 65.13 60.62
CA GLU A 377 11.77 66.62 60.58
C GLU A 377 11.42 67.31 59.24
N ILE A 378 10.53 66.76 58.40
CA ILE A 378 9.96 67.51 57.24
C ILE A 378 8.45 67.26 57.10
N ALA A 379 7.75 67.12 58.23
CA ALA A 379 6.29 67.24 58.30
C ALA A 379 5.81 68.71 58.32
N GLU A 380 6.74 69.66 58.40
CA GLU A 380 6.44 71.10 58.55
C GLU A 380 6.69 71.93 57.28
N ALA A 381 7.25 71.32 56.21
CA ALA A 381 7.44 71.98 54.90
C ALA A 381 6.33 71.68 53.88
N VAL A 382 5.30 70.92 54.27
CA VAL A 382 4.15 70.55 53.41
C VAL A 382 2.98 71.55 53.54
N THR A 383 3.05 72.52 54.45
CA THR A 383 1.93 73.39 54.79
C THR A 383 1.94 74.76 54.10
N GLU A 384 2.96 75.13 53.32
CA GLU A 384 3.11 76.50 52.78
C GLU A 384 3.26 76.62 51.27
N THR A 385 2.95 75.58 50.48
CA THR A 385 2.98 75.68 49.00
C THR A 385 1.75 75.09 48.31
N ILE A 386 0.64 74.95 49.04
CA ILE A 386 -0.69 74.77 48.46
C ILE A 386 -1.27 76.17 48.20
N GLN A 387 -0.72 76.92 47.23
CA GLN A 387 -1.40 78.11 46.71
C GLN A 387 -0.85 78.60 45.36
N SER A 388 -1.06 77.82 44.30
CA SER A 388 -1.28 78.36 42.95
C SER A 388 -1.58 77.24 41.96
N ASP A 389 -2.72 77.37 41.28
CA ASP A 389 -3.01 76.83 39.95
C ASP A 389 -3.61 75.42 39.85
N ALA A 390 -4.90 75.34 40.21
CA ALA A 390 -5.86 74.44 39.56
C ALA A 390 -7.10 75.26 39.14
N ALA A 391 -7.10 75.74 37.89
CA ALA A 391 -8.29 76.22 37.18
C ALA A 391 -9.04 74.97 36.64
N GLU A 392 -10.29 74.75 37.07
CA GLU A 392 -11.54 75.05 36.33
C GLU A 392 -11.57 74.45 34.91
N THR A 393 -12.58 73.73 34.43
CA THR A 393 -13.91 73.26 34.85
C THR A 393 -14.34 72.38 33.67
N ASP A 394 -15.10 71.30 33.88
CA ASP A 394 -16.11 70.89 32.88
C ASP A 394 -17.15 69.95 33.51
N THR A 395 -18.41 70.39 33.43
CA THR A 395 -19.65 69.71 33.82
C THR A 395 -20.25 69.00 32.58
N PRO A 396 -21.37 68.24 32.65
CA PRO A 396 -21.40 66.87 32.16
C PRO A 396 -22.47 66.58 31.09
N ALA A 397 -22.42 65.35 30.58
CA ALA A 397 -23.51 64.43 30.21
C ALA A 397 -24.76 64.85 29.39
N ALA A 398 -25.12 63.91 28.48
CA ALA A 398 -26.42 63.65 27.84
C ALA A 398 -26.78 64.60 26.66
N GLU A 399 -27.55 64.27 25.61
CA GLU A 399 -28.42 63.14 25.25
C GLU A 399 -28.82 63.31 23.75
N GLN A 400 -29.08 62.20 23.06
CA GLN A 400 -30.06 61.93 21.97
C GLN A 400 -30.29 62.83 20.72
N ASP A 401 -30.67 62.09 19.65
CA ASP A 401 -31.52 62.42 18.50
C ASP A 401 -31.03 63.38 17.40
N LYS A 402 -30.53 62.80 16.29
CA LYS A 402 -31.34 62.57 15.08
C LYS A 402 -30.71 61.57 14.11
#